data_AF-A0A286IPC6-F1
#
_entry.id   AF-A0A286IPC6-F1
#
_cell.length_a   1.000
_cell.length_b   1.000
_cell.length_c   1.000
_cell.angle_alpha   90.00
_cell.angle_beta   90.00
_cell.angle_gamma   90.00
#
_symmetry.space_group_name_H-M   'P 1'
#
loop_
_entity.id
_entity.type
_entity.pdbx_description
1 polymer ?
#
loop_
_entity_poly.entity_id
_entity_poly.type
_entity_poly.pdbx_seq_one_letter_code
_entity_poly.pdbx_strand_id
1 'polypeptide(L)'
;MKTRNIGKKTIRNVIRVDFLLAFITGIVGVLFHKPLVNILGLSAQFIVVVSVFHLLYSCYSGFLFFQKVINKRQIRLLIFANLFWTIVSIVLLIIYWNSAFVLGKALLIIQVLVLGVLSYFEEKQLSVSLLCED
;
A
#
# COMPACT_ATOMS: atom_id res chain seq x y z
N MET A 1 30.54 2.21 -8.44
CA MET A 1 30.02 3.25 -7.51
C MET A 1 28.71 3.93 -7.96
N LYS A 2 28.21 3.73 -9.20
CA LYS A 2 26.98 4.38 -9.73
C LYS A 2 25.66 3.72 -9.29
N THR A 3 25.69 2.44 -8.91
CA THR A 3 24.52 1.62 -8.51
C THR A 3 23.94 2.00 -7.14
N ARG A 4 24.78 2.44 -6.19
CA ARG A 4 24.37 2.81 -4.81
C ARG A 4 23.40 4.01 -4.76
N ASN A 5 23.55 4.97 -5.68
CA ASN A 5 22.70 6.16 -5.74
C ASN A 5 21.37 5.93 -6.45
N ILE A 6 21.30 4.95 -7.36
CA ILE A 6 20.06 4.60 -8.06
C ILE A 6 19.09 3.93 -7.07
N GLY A 7 19.57 2.97 -6.26
CA GLY A 7 18.73 2.28 -5.26
C GLY A 7 18.12 3.20 -4.20
N LYS A 8 18.88 4.17 -3.67
CA LYS A 8 18.37 5.14 -2.67
C LYS A 8 17.31 6.08 -3.21
N LYS A 9 17.43 6.51 -4.48
CA LYS A 9 16.46 7.43 -5.10
C LYS A 9 15.16 6.71 -5.44
N THR A 10 15.24 5.44 -5.86
CA THR A 10 14.05 4.65 -6.20
C THR A 10 13.23 4.29 -4.97
N ILE A 11 13.85 3.87 -3.86
CA ILE A 11 13.09 3.46 -2.67
C ILE A 11 12.32 4.63 -2.03
N ARG A 12 12.89 5.83 -2.05
CA ARG A 12 12.21 7.03 -1.55
C ARG A 12 11.03 7.41 -2.45
N ASN A 13 11.13 7.20 -3.76
CA ASN A 13 9.99 7.37 -4.66
C ASN A 13 8.90 6.34 -4.43
N VAL A 14 9.27 5.08 -4.18
CA VAL A 14 8.31 4.01 -3.84
C VAL A 14 7.55 4.36 -2.57
N ILE A 15 8.26 4.69 -1.48
CA ILE A 15 7.65 5.11 -0.20
C ILE A 15 6.76 6.34 -0.40
N ARG A 16 7.16 7.31 -1.24
CA ARG A 16 6.35 8.49 -1.55
C ARG A 16 5.04 8.12 -2.26
N VAL A 17 5.11 7.26 -3.27
CA VAL A 17 3.94 6.82 -4.01
C VAL A 17 3.00 6.04 -3.09
N ASP A 18 3.54 5.13 -2.28
CA ASP A 18 2.77 4.34 -1.33
C ASP A 18 2.08 5.21 -0.27
N PHE A 19 2.82 6.17 0.31
CA PHE A 19 2.27 7.20 1.19
C PHE A 19 1.10 7.95 0.54
N LEU A 20 1.29 8.49 -0.67
CA LEU A 20 0.26 9.29 -1.34
C LEU A 20 -0.97 8.45 -1.68
N LEU A 21 -0.79 7.22 -2.18
CA LEU A 21 -1.89 6.33 -2.51
C LEU A 21 -2.69 5.95 -1.26
N ALA A 22 -2.01 5.57 -0.18
CA ALA A 22 -2.67 5.24 1.07
C ALA A 22 -3.39 6.45 1.67
N PHE A 23 -2.75 7.62 1.68
CA PHE A 23 -3.34 8.85 2.19
C PHE A 23 -4.60 9.24 1.40
N ILE A 24 -4.52 9.28 0.06
CA ILE A 24 -5.67 9.61 -0.79
C ILE A 24 -6.79 8.59 -0.59
N THR A 25 -6.49 7.29 -0.60
CA THR A 25 -7.47 6.23 -0.40
C THR A 25 -8.16 6.35 0.96
N GLY A 26 -7.38 6.65 2.00
CA GLY A 26 -7.87 6.88 3.36
C GLY A 26 -8.77 8.10 3.46
N ILE A 27 -8.34 9.26 2.96
CA ILE A 27 -9.12 10.50 2.98
C ILE A 27 -10.41 10.35 2.17
N VAL A 28 -10.31 9.83 0.94
CA VAL A 28 -11.47 9.63 0.07
C VAL A 28 -12.47 8.70 0.73
N GLY A 29 -12.04 7.56 1.26
CA GLY A 29 -12.98 6.63 1.86
C GLY A 29 -13.56 7.11 3.19
N VAL A 30 -12.85 7.89 4.02
CA VAL A 30 -13.47 8.51 5.22
C VAL A 30 -14.49 9.58 4.83
N LEU A 31 -14.13 10.52 3.96
CA LEU A 31 -14.99 11.66 3.61
C LEU A 31 -16.17 11.25 2.71
N PHE A 32 -15.95 10.31 1.81
CA PHE A 32 -16.91 9.90 0.78
C PHE A 32 -17.43 8.47 0.99
N HIS A 33 -17.38 7.90 2.20
CA HIS A 33 -17.86 6.52 2.44
C HIS A 33 -19.30 6.30 1.95
N LYS A 34 -20.22 7.25 2.19
CA LYS A 34 -21.65 7.11 1.81
C LYS A 34 -21.86 6.96 0.31
N PRO A 35 -21.38 7.88 -0.56
CA PRO A 35 -21.51 7.69 -2.00
C PRO A 35 -20.73 6.47 -2.50
N LEU A 36 -19.60 6.12 -1.86
CA LEU A 36 -18.84 4.92 -2.22
C LEU A 36 -19.60 3.62 -1.96
N VAL A 37 -20.50 3.55 -0.98
CA VAL A 37 -21.37 2.37 -0.78
C VAL A 37 -22.16 2.08 -2.05
N ASN A 38 -22.76 3.11 -2.65
CA ASN A 38 -23.60 2.97 -3.84
C ASN A 38 -22.78 2.67 -5.11
N ILE A 39 -21.50 3.03 -5.13
CA ILE A 39 -20.62 2.81 -6.28
C ILE A 39 -19.94 1.44 -6.19
N LEU A 40 -19.47 1.07 -5.00
CA LEU A 40 -18.66 -0.13 -4.77
C LEU A 40 -19.50 -1.36 -4.40
N GLY A 41 -20.73 -1.16 -3.89
CA GLY A 41 -21.55 -2.26 -3.36
C GLY A 41 -20.99 -2.85 -2.07
N LEU A 42 -20.25 -2.05 -1.29
CA LEU A 42 -19.61 -2.45 -0.04
C LEU A 42 -20.27 -1.74 1.15
N SER A 43 -20.22 -2.33 2.34
CA SER A 43 -20.83 -1.69 3.52
C SER A 43 -20.07 -0.43 3.93
N ALA A 44 -20.80 0.57 4.45
CA ALA A 44 -20.21 1.83 4.91
C ALA A 44 -19.16 1.59 6.01
N GLN A 45 -19.47 0.70 6.95
CA GLN A 45 -18.56 0.33 8.04
C GLN A 45 -17.26 -0.25 7.49
N PHE A 46 -17.34 -1.13 6.49
CA PHE A 46 -16.16 -1.71 5.86
C PHE A 46 -15.28 -0.65 5.20
N ILE A 47 -15.88 0.26 4.41
CA ILE A 47 -15.14 1.35 3.74
C ILE A 47 -14.43 2.21 4.79
N VAL A 48 -15.13 2.64 5.84
CA VAL A 48 -14.55 3.48 6.90
C VAL A 48 -13.40 2.77 7.61
N VAL A 49 -13.56 1.51 7.99
CA VAL A 49 -12.51 0.74 8.67
C VAL A 49 -11.26 0.64 7.79
N VAL A 50 -11.42 0.22 6.53
CA VAL A 50 -10.31 0.13 5.56
C VAL A 50 -9.62 1.48 5.37
N SER A 51 -10.39 2.57 5.29
CA SER A 51 -9.84 3.91 5.13
C SER A 51 -9.07 4.39 6.34
N VAL A 52 -9.54 4.10 7.56
CA VAL A 52 -8.79 4.41 8.80
C VAL A 52 -7.47 3.65 8.82
N PHE A 53 -7.45 2.36 8.46
CA PHE A 53 -6.20 1.61 8.35
C PHE A 53 -5.24 2.21 7.32
N HIS A 54 -5.73 2.63 6.15
CA HIS A 54 -4.90 3.31 5.15
C HIS A 54 -4.36 4.66 5.66
N LEU A 55 -5.15 5.42 6.43
CA LEU A 55 -4.67 6.67 7.04
C LEU A 55 -3.56 6.39 8.05
N LEU A 56 -3.75 5.44 8.96
CA LEU A 56 -2.73 5.04 9.94
C LEU A 56 -1.44 4.59 9.25
N TYR A 57 -1.58 3.76 8.20
CA TYR A 57 -0.46 3.32 7.39
C TYR A 57 0.24 4.49 6.68
N SER A 58 -0.53 5.43 6.11
CA SER A 58 0.01 6.62 5.45
C SER A 58 0.78 7.52 6.43
N CYS A 59 0.37 7.60 7.69
CA CYS A 59 1.13 8.32 8.71
C CYS A 59 2.50 7.67 8.92
N TYR A 60 2.58 6.34 8.95
CA TYR A 60 3.84 5.61 9.09
C TYR A 60 4.74 5.76 7.85
N SER A 61 4.23 5.54 6.64
CA SER A 61 5.01 5.69 5.41
C SER A 61 5.41 7.15 5.15
N GLY A 62 4.54 8.10 5.48
CA GLY A 62 4.84 9.53 5.48
C GLY A 62 5.95 9.90 6.46
N PHE A 63 5.89 9.37 7.69
CA PHE A 63 6.98 9.55 8.67
C PHE A 63 8.33 9.06 8.12
N LEU A 64 8.36 7.89 7.48
CA LEU A 64 9.58 7.38 6.84
C LEU A 64 10.03 8.21 5.65
N PHE A 65 9.10 8.73 4.85
CA PHE A 65 9.41 9.62 3.74
C PHE A 65 10.14 10.89 4.21
N PHE A 66 9.77 11.45 5.35
CA PHE A 66 10.42 12.64 5.92
C PHE A 66 11.73 12.34 6.68
N GLN A 67 12.04 11.08 6.96
CA GLN A 67 13.32 10.74 7.60
C GLN A 67 14.52 10.97 6.68
N LYS A 68 15.61 11.48 7.26
CA LYS A 68 16.90 11.68 6.57
C LYS A 68 17.59 10.35 6.25
N VAL A 69 17.53 9.40 7.18
CA VAL A 69 18.13 8.07 7.05
C VAL A 69 17.05 7.03 7.33
N ILE A 70 16.80 6.15 6.37
CA ILE A 70 15.84 5.05 6.50
C ILE A 70 16.64 3.77 6.72
N ASN A 71 16.33 3.06 7.81
CA ASN A 71 16.96 1.79 8.13
C ASN A 71 16.31 0.64 7.35
N LYS A 72 17.09 -0.38 6.98
CA LYS A 72 16.63 -1.61 6.32
C LYS A 72 15.47 -2.29 7.06
N ARG A 73 15.47 -2.23 8.40
CA ARG A 73 14.35 -2.78 9.22
C ARG A 73 13.02 -2.08 8.98
N GLN A 74 13.03 -0.76 8.81
CA GLN A 74 11.80 0.02 8.58
C GLN A 74 11.21 -0.28 7.21
N ILE A 75 12.08 -0.43 6.20
CA ILE A 75 11.68 -0.83 4.84
C ILE A 75 11.08 -2.24 4.86
N ARG A 76 11.71 -3.20 5.55
CA ARG A 76 11.14 -4.55 5.69
C ARG A 76 9.75 -4.51 6.32
N LEU A 77 9.53 -3.66 7.33
CA LEU A 77 8.21 -3.52 7.94
C LEU A 77 7.17 -3.00 6.94
N LEU A 78 7.56 -2.09 6.03
CA LEU A 78 6.73 -1.61 4.92
C LEU A 78 6.34 -2.75 3.97
N ILE A 79 7.33 -3.55 3.56
CA ILE A 79 7.12 -4.73 2.73
C ILE A 79 6.14 -5.70 3.40
N PHE A 80 6.35 -6.02 4.68
CA PHE A 80 5.46 -6.91 5.41
C PHE A 80 4.05 -6.35 5.54
N ALA A 81 3.89 -5.05 5.76
CA ALA A 81 2.58 -4.41 5.82
C ALA A 81 1.86 -4.47 4.47
N ASN A 82 2.56 -4.17 3.37
CA ASN A 82 2.02 -4.25 2.01
C ASN A 82 1.65 -5.70 1.62
N LEU A 83 2.49 -6.67 1.97
CA LEU A 83 2.22 -8.09 1.75
C LEU A 83 1.02 -8.57 2.57
N PHE A 84 0.98 -8.23 3.86
CA PHE A 84 -0.15 -8.56 4.73
C PHE A 84 -1.45 -7.97 4.18
N TRP A 85 -1.43 -6.71 3.77
CA TRP A 85 -2.60 -6.06 3.21
C TRP A 85 -3.01 -6.63 1.85
N THR A 86 -2.05 -7.11 1.06
CA THR A 86 -2.32 -7.86 -0.18
C THR A 86 -3.13 -9.12 0.13
N ILE A 87 -2.71 -9.91 1.12
CA ILE A 87 -3.43 -11.12 1.55
C ILE A 87 -4.83 -10.77 2.05
N VAL A 88 -4.95 -9.74 2.90
CA VAL A 88 -6.24 -9.25 3.38
C VAL A 88 -7.13 -8.83 2.21
N SER A 89 -6.59 -8.12 1.22
CA SER A 89 -7.33 -7.68 0.03
C SER A 89 -7.81 -8.86 -0.83
N ILE A 90 -7.01 -9.92 -0.95
CA ILE A 90 -7.42 -11.17 -1.64
C ILE A 90 -8.58 -11.83 -0.89
N VAL A 91 -8.47 -11.97 0.44
CA VAL A 91 -9.53 -12.56 1.27
C VAL A 91 -10.82 -11.74 1.14
N LEU A 92 -10.71 -10.42 1.17
CA LEU A 92 -11.84 -9.52 0.98
C LEU A 92 -12.46 -9.62 -0.42
N LEU A 93 -11.64 -9.75 -1.46
CA LEU A 93 -12.12 -9.98 -2.81
C LEU A 93 -12.94 -11.26 -2.92
N ILE A 94 -12.52 -12.33 -2.25
CA ILE A 94 -13.26 -13.61 -2.22
C ILE A 94 -14.58 -13.46 -1.45
N ILE A 95 -14.55 -12.84 -0.27
CA ILE A 95 -15.73 -12.66 0.59
C ILE A 95 -16.78 -11.78 -0.10
N TYR A 96 -16.35 -10.68 -0.71
CA TYR A 96 -17.25 -9.70 -1.33
C TYR A 96 -17.47 -9.94 -2.83
N TRP A 97 -17.00 -11.07 -3.38
CA TRP A 97 -17.08 -11.34 -4.82
C TRP A 97 -18.52 -11.30 -5.35
N ASN A 98 -19.49 -11.81 -4.59
CA ASN A 98 -20.89 -11.89 -5.03
C ASN A 98 -21.70 -10.63 -4.69
N SER A 99 -21.26 -9.86 -3.70
CA SER A 99 -21.99 -8.70 -3.15
C SER A 99 -21.47 -7.35 -3.69
N ALA A 100 -20.19 -7.26 -4.05
CA ALA A 100 -19.61 -6.04 -4.60
C ALA A 100 -20.06 -5.79 -6.05
N PHE A 101 -20.21 -4.52 -6.40
CA PHE A 101 -20.42 -4.09 -7.79
C PHE A 101 -19.14 -4.24 -8.61
N VAL A 102 -19.26 -4.19 -9.93
CA VAL A 102 -18.13 -4.33 -10.86
C VAL A 102 -16.98 -3.39 -10.50
N LEU A 103 -17.30 -2.14 -10.11
CA LEU A 103 -16.30 -1.16 -9.67
C LEU A 103 -15.65 -1.53 -8.32
N GLY A 104 -16.42 -2.09 -7.37
CA GLY A 104 -15.87 -2.59 -6.11
C GLY A 104 -14.88 -3.75 -6.31
N LYS A 105 -15.22 -4.69 -7.19
CA LYS A 105 -14.33 -5.80 -7.56
C LYS A 105 -13.07 -5.28 -8.26
N ALA A 106 -13.22 -4.37 -9.22
CA ALA A 106 -12.10 -3.77 -9.92
C ALA A 106 -11.15 -3.05 -8.96
N LEU A 107 -11.70 -2.30 -7.99
CA LEU A 107 -10.91 -1.60 -6.97
C LEU A 107 -10.11 -2.58 -6.10
N LEU A 108 -10.75 -3.66 -5.63
CA LEU A 108 -10.07 -4.69 -4.84
C LEU A 108 -8.98 -5.41 -5.65
N ILE A 109 -9.22 -5.72 -6.93
CA ILE A 109 -8.21 -6.31 -7.83
C ILE A 109 -7.03 -5.36 -8.03
N ILE A 110 -7.30 -4.08 -8.30
CA ILE A 110 -6.26 -3.06 -8.45
C ILE A 110 -5.44 -2.93 -7.17
N GLN A 111 -6.06 -2.94 -5.99
CA GLN A 111 -5.34 -2.92 -4.71
C GLN A 111 -4.40 -4.12 -4.56
N VAL A 112 -4.87 -5.34 -4.85
CA VAL A 112 -4.04 -6.55 -4.80
C VAL A 112 -2.84 -6.42 -5.73
N LEU A 113 -3.06 -5.96 -6.97
CA LEU A 113 -1.98 -5.80 -7.94
C LEU A 113 -0.98 -4.71 -7.51
N VAL A 114 -1.46 -3.54 -7.11
CA VAL A 114 -0.60 -2.42 -6.70
C VAL A 114 0.26 -2.79 -5.50
N LEU A 115 -0.33 -3.38 -4.47
CA LEU A 115 0.38 -3.73 -3.24
C LEU A 115 1.34 -4.91 -3.44
N GLY A 116 0.93 -5.92 -4.23
CA GLY A 116 1.80 -7.02 -4.60
C GLY A 116 3.01 -6.57 -5.42
N VAL A 117 2.78 -5.69 -6.40
CA VAL A 117 3.85 -5.10 -7.22
C VAL A 117 4.78 -4.24 -6.37
N LEU A 118 4.26 -3.41 -5.47
CA LEU A 118 5.06 -2.61 -4.53
C LEU A 118 5.96 -3.49 -3.66
N SER A 119 5.37 -4.50 -3.01
CA SER A 119 6.11 -5.47 -2.18
C SER A 119 7.23 -6.15 -2.96
N TYR A 120 6.95 -6.60 -4.20
CA TYR A 120 7.94 -7.25 -5.06
C TYR A 120 9.10 -6.30 -5.44
N PHE A 121 8.80 -5.04 -5.78
CA PHE A 121 9.84 -4.07 -6.12
C PHE A 121 10.73 -3.71 -4.92
N GLU A 122 10.13 -3.55 -3.73
CA GLU A 122 10.86 -3.26 -2.50
C GLU A 122 11.77 -4.43 -2.08
N GLU A 123 11.28 -5.67 -2.18
CA GLU A 123 12.07 -6.87 -1.90
C GLU A 123 13.26 -7.03 -2.86
N LYS A 124 13.02 -6.84 -4.16
CA LYS A 124 14.07 -6.89 -5.19
C LYS A 124 15.14 -5.83 -4.99
N GLN A 125 14.78 -4.65 -4.50
CA GLN A 125 15.76 -3.61 -4.18
C GLN A 125 16.56 -3.92 -2.92
N LEU A 126 15.93 -4.54 -1.92
CA LEU A 126 16.61 -4.93 -0.70
C LEU A 126 17.62 -6.06 -0.97
N SER A 127 17.28 -7.06 -1.78
CA SER A 127 18.18 -8.17 -2.11
C SER A 127 19.42 -7.72 -2.91
N VAL A 128 19.25 -6.85 -3.90
CA VAL A 128 20.36 -6.25 -4.65
C VAL A 128 21.28 -5.42 -3.74
N SER A 129 20.74 -4.76 -2.71
CA SER A 129 21.54 -3.97 -1.78
C SER A 129 22.39 -4.82 -0.81
N LEU A 130 22.00 -6.07 -0.55
CA LEU A 130 22.75 -7.00 0.30
C LEU A 130 23.89 -7.66 -0.47
N LEU A 131 23.70 -8.00 -1.75
CA LEU A 131 24.74 -8.59 -2.62
C LEU A 131 25.89 -7.63 -2.99
N CYS A 132 25.82 -6.35 -2.61
CA CYS A 132 26.87 -5.35 -2.82
C CYS A 132 27.55 -4.90 -1.51
N GLU A 133 27.24 -5.56 -0.40
CA GLU A 133 27.91 -5.37 0.90
C GLU A 133 28.97 -6.45 1.18
N ASP A 134 29.11 -7.46 0.31
CA ASP A 134 30.23 -8.41 0.25
C ASP A 134 31.28 -7.94 -0.78
#